data_AF-A0A5B9QLT3-F1
#
_entry.id   AF-A0A5B9QLT3-F1
#
_cell.length_a   1.000
_cell.length_b   1.000
_cell.length_c   1.000
_cell.angle_alpha   90.00
_cell.angle_beta   90.00
_cell.angle_gamma   90.00
#
_symmetry.space_group_name_H-M   'P 1'
#
loop_
_entity.id
_entity.type
_entity.pdbx_description
1 polymer ?
#
loop_
_entity_poly.entity_id
_entity_poly.type
_entity_poly.pdbx_seq_one_letter_code
_entity_poly.pdbx_strand_id
1 'polypeptide(L)'
;MRNPERLKPGLQHGGFTLLEVILAVVIAATVAVMGVHFMRPTGIHSRQKACDLTRQSVQLEAGRYRDAHGVWPRSDLRELVDPEHFVNGVPTCPAQGGAYRLNGSQVICPLHEATRQP
;
A
#
# COMPACT_ATOMS: atom_id res chain seq x y z
N MET A 1 44.43 -60.31 -28.61
CA MET A 1 44.29 -59.50 -27.39
C MET A 1 43.12 -58.55 -27.54
N ARG A 2 42.10 -58.74 -26.68
CA ARG A 2 41.00 -57.85 -26.24
C ARG A 2 40.22 -57.01 -27.28
N ASN A 3 39.01 -57.49 -27.57
CA ASN A 3 37.91 -56.77 -28.22
C ASN A 3 37.30 -55.75 -27.22
N PRO A 4 37.11 -54.46 -27.57
CA PRO A 4 36.46 -53.48 -26.70
C PRO A 4 34.94 -53.52 -26.87
N GLU A 5 34.26 -54.27 -26.00
CA GLU A 5 32.81 -54.21 -25.84
C GLU A 5 32.38 -52.78 -25.45
N ARG A 6 31.56 -52.18 -26.31
CA ARG A 6 30.97 -50.86 -26.14
C ARG A 6 30.13 -50.77 -24.86
N LEU A 7 30.45 -49.83 -23.99
CA LEU A 7 29.51 -49.35 -22.98
C LEU A 7 28.46 -48.44 -23.67
N LYS A 8 27.28 -48.99 -23.99
CA LYS A 8 26.12 -48.19 -24.39
C LYS A 8 25.48 -47.62 -23.12
N PRO A 9 25.42 -46.29 -22.91
CA PRO A 9 24.59 -45.74 -21.86
C PRO A 9 23.13 -46.05 -22.21
N GLY A 10 22.47 -46.84 -21.37
CA GLY A 10 21.04 -47.04 -21.45
C GLY A 10 20.35 -45.69 -21.23
N LEU A 11 19.78 -45.14 -22.28
CA LEU A 11 18.90 -43.98 -22.21
C LEU A 11 17.67 -44.41 -21.40
N GLN A 12 17.64 -44.08 -20.11
CA GLN A 12 16.51 -44.35 -19.23
C GLN A 12 15.32 -43.54 -19.72
N HIS A 13 14.38 -44.19 -20.40
CA HIS A 13 13.08 -43.60 -20.71
C HIS A 13 12.21 -43.71 -19.46
N GLY A 14 12.41 -42.77 -18.53
CA GLY A 14 11.54 -42.60 -17.37
C GLY A 14 10.25 -41.93 -17.80
N GLY A 15 9.15 -42.69 -17.87
CA GLY A 15 7.80 -42.13 -17.98
C GLY A 15 7.37 -41.53 -16.64
N PHE A 16 6.68 -40.39 -16.67
CA PHE A 16 6.08 -39.78 -15.49
C PHE A 16 5.07 -40.73 -14.86
N THR A 17 5.19 -40.97 -13.56
CA THR A 17 4.20 -41.79 -12.85
C THR A 17 2.93 -40.97 -12.61
N LEU A 18 1.78 -41.64 -12.50
CA LEU A 18 0.50 -40.96 -12.21
C LEU A 18 0.57 -40.19 -10.88
N LEU A 19 1.31 -40.71 -9.89
CA LEU A 19 1.55 -40.05 -8.62
C LEU A 19 2.39 -38.77 -8.76
N GLU A 20 3.38 -38.79 -9.64
CA GLU A 20 4.25 -37.65 -9.92
C GLU A 20 3.47 -36.50 -10.57
N VAL A 21 2.56 -36.84 -11.50
CA VAL A 21 1.66 -35.85 -12.12
C VAL A 21 0.70 -35.27 -11.08
N ILE A 22 0.10 -36.10 -10.22
CA ILE A 22 -0.79 -35.62 -9.16
C ILE A 22 -0.04 -34.69 -8.20
N LEU A 23 1.16 -35.08 -7.76
CA LEU A 23 1.97 -34.27 -6.85
C LEU A 23 2.35 -32.93 -7.48
N ALA A 24 2.77 -32.93 -8.75
CA ALA A 24 3.10 -31.70 -9.48
C ALA A 24 1.89 -30.76 -9.60
N VAL A 25 0.70 -31.29 -9.89
CA VAL A 25 -0.54 -30.50 -9.98
C VAL A 25 -0.93 -29.92 -8.63
N VAL A 26 -0.81 -30.68 -7.54
CA VAL A 26 -1.10 -30.20 -6.19
C VAL A 26 -0.16 -29.04 -5.81
N ILE A 27 1.14 -29.20 -6.05
CA ILE A 27 2.13 -28.14 -5.79
C ILE A 27 1.81 -26.91 -6.64
N ALA A 28 1.56 -27.08 -7.94
CA ALA A 28 1.21 -25.97 -8.83
C ALA A 28 -0.05 -25.23 -8.38
N ALA A 29 -1.09 -25.96 -7.95
CA ALA A 29 -2.33 -25.36 -7.44
C ALA A 29 -2.09 -24.56 -6.16
N THR A 30 -1.29 -25.07 -5.22
CA THR A 30 -0.97 -24.35 -3.98
C THR A 30 -0.20 -23.05 -4.26
N VAL A 31 0.80 -23.09 -5.15
CA VAL A 31 1.58 -21.92 -5.56
C VAL A 31 0.70 -20.91 -6.29
N ALA A 32 -0.20 -21.36 -7.17
CA ALA A 32 -1.13 -20.49 -7.88
C ALA A 32 -2.05 -19.71 -6.92
N VAL A 33 -2.60 -20.38 -5.90
CA VAL A 33 -3.44 -19.73 -4.88
C VAL A 33 -2.63 -18.67 -4.10
N MET A 34 -1.40 -18.99 -3.69
CA MET A 34 -0.53 -18.01 -3.01
C MET A 34 -0.23 -16.80 -3.91
N GLY A 35 -0.01 -17.01 -5.20
CA GLY A 35 0.20 -15.95 -6.18
C GLY A 35 -0.98 -14.97 -6.27
N VAL A 36 -2.21 -15.49 -6.25
CA VAL A 36 -3.43 -14.65 -6.25
C VAL A 36 -3.53 -13.77 -5.00
N HIS A 37 -3.17 -14.29 -3.83
CA HIS A 37 -3.19 -13.50 -2.60
C HIS A 37 -2.15 -12.38 -2.59
N PHE A 38 -0.99 -12.59 -3.22
CA PHE A 38 0.07 -11.59 -3.31
C PHE A 38 -0.28 -10.40 -4.23
N MET A 39 -1.08 -10.64 -5.28
CA MET A 39 -1.45 -9.61 -6.25
C MET A 39 -2.59 -8.69 -5.79
N ARG A 40 -3.18 -8.90 -4.61
CA ARG A 40 -4.26 -8.03 -4.13
C ARG A 40 -3.70 -6.61 -3.91
N PRO A 41 -4.22 -5.60 -4.63
CA PRO A 41 -3.68 -4.25 -4.57
C PRO A 41 -3.93 -3.68 -3.17
N THR A 42 -2.87 -3.59 -2.37
CA THR A 42 -2.84 -2.92 -1.06
C THR A 42 -3.09 -1.40 -1.16
N GLY A 43 -3.27 -0.88 -2.39
CA GLY A 43 -3.38 0.53 -2.71
C GLY A 43 -4.56 1.26 -2.06
N ILE A 44 -5.71 0.61 -1.86
CA ILE A 44 -6.87 1.29 -1.26
C ILE A 44 -6.63 1.52 0.24
N HIS A 45 -6.23 0.47 0.97
CA HIS A 45 -5.92 0.58 2.39
C HIS A 45 -4.69 1.46 2.65
N SER A 46 -3.68 1.43 1.79
CA SER A 46 -2.51 2.30 1.94
C SER A 46 -2.85 3.77 1.73
N ARG A 47 -3.70 4.10 0.74
CA ARG A 47 -4.17 5.48 0.51
C ARG A 47 -5.06 6.00 1.63
N GLN A 48 -5.93 5.16 2.20
CA GLN A 48 -6.74 5.51 3.37
C GLN A 48 -5.84 5.83 4.58
N LYS A 49 -4.90 4.93 4.88
CA LYS A 49 -3.95 5.12 5.98
C LYS A 49 -3.06 6.33 5.77
N ALA A 50 -2.63 6.59 4.52
CA ALA A 50 -1.88 7.79 4.18
C ALA A 50 -2.71 9.06 4.40
N CYS A 51 -4.01 9.05 4.08
CA CYS A 51 -4.89 10.20 4.31
C CYS A 51 -5.07 10.50 5.81
N ASP A 52 -5.11 9.48 6.67
CA ASP A 52 -5.13 9.67 8.13
C ASP A 52 -3.81 10.23 8.68
N LEU A 53 -2.67 9.75 8.18
CA LEU A 53 -1.35 10.27 8.58
C LEU A 53 -1.17 11.73 8.15
N THR A 54 -1.54 12.06 6.91
CA THR A 54 -1.49 13.44 6.43
C THR A 54 -2.42 14.34 7.23
N ARG A 55 -3.64 13.87 7.59
CA ARG A 55 -4.55 14.60 8.48
C ARG A 55 -3.91 14.91 9.83
N GLN A 56 -3.25 13.94 10.45
CA GLN A 56 -2.57 14.14 11.74
C GLN A 56 -1.42 15.13 11.63
N SER A 57 -0.66 15.09 10.54
CA SER A 57 0.40 16.07 10.27
C SER A 57 -0.17 17.49 10.13
N VAL A 58 -1.22 17.67 9.33
CA VAL A 58 -1.89 18.98 9.18
C VAL A 58 -2.50 19.45 10.52
N GLN A 59 -3.02 18.54 11.35
CA GLN A 59 -3.52 18.87 12.68
C GLN A 59 -2.42 19.35 13.63
N LEU A 60 -1.25 18.72 13.58
CA LEU A 60 -0.09 19.12 14.38
C LEU A 60 0.34 20.53 14.00
N GLU A 61 0.40 20.79 12.71
CA GLU A 61 0.86 22.08 12.17
C GLU A 61 -0.17 23.20 12.43
N ALA A 62 -1.46 22.90 12.32
CA ALA A 62 -2.52 23.82 12.75
C ALA A 62 -2.47 24.11 14.25
N GLY A 63 -2.05 23.12 15.06
CA GLY A 63 -1.80 23.29 16.48
C GLY A 63 -0.64 24.23 16.76
N ARG A 64 0.48 24.07 16.03
CA ARG A 64 1.64 24.97 16.12
C ARG A 64 1.29 26.40 15.75
N TYR A 65 0.54 26.58 14.66
CA TYR A 65 0.04 27.89 14.25
C TYR A 65 -0.77 28.56 15.38
N ARG A 66 -1.69 27.80 15.99
CA ARG A 66 -2.48 28.30 17.13
C ARG A 66 -1.59 28.65 18.32
N ASP A 67 -0.59 27.84 18.63
CA ASP A 67 0.29 28.10 19.76
C ASP A 67 1.17 29.35 19.52
N ALA A 68 1.51 29.66 18.27
CA ALA A 68 2.25 30.87 17.89
C ALA A 68 1.38 32.15 17.82
N HIS A 69 0.16 32.04 17.28
CA HIS A 69 -0.70 33.20 16.99
C HIS A 69 -1.87 33.38 17.97
N GLY A 70 -2.11 32.42 18.85
CA GLY A 70 -3.23 32.40 19.80
C GLY A 70 -4.60 32.11 19.16
N VAL A 71 -4.66 31.93 17.84
CA VAL A 71 -5.90 31.69 17.07
C VAL A 71 -5.72 30.51 16.13
N TRP A 72 -6.80 29.75 15.92
CA TRP A 72 -6.81 28.71 14.90
C TRP A 72 -6.72 29.32 13.49
N PRO A 73 -6.08 28.63 12.54
CA PRO A 73 -6.08 29.01 11.13
C PRO A 73 -7.51 28.93 10.57
N ARG A 74 -7.76 29.57 9.42
CA ARG A 74 -9.10 29.52 8.82
C ARG A 74 -9.43 28.10 8.36
N SER A 75 -10.71 27.87 8.06
CA SER A 75 -11.22 26.59 7.56
C SER A 75 -10.45 26.03 6.37
N ASP A 76 -9.80 26.90 5.61
CA ASP A 76 -9.15 26.59 4.34
C ASP A 76 -7.66 26.25 4.54
N LEU A 77 -7.14 26.40 5.75
CA LEU A 77 -5.75 26.14 6.15
C LEU A 77 -4.71 26.93 5.32
N ARG A 78 -5.14 28.01 4.67
CA ARG A 78 -4.29 28.81 3.77
C ARG A 78 -3.18 29.53 4.51
N GLU A 79 -3.40 29.80 5.79
CA GLU A 79 -2.43 30.43 6.68
C GLU A 79 -1.23 29.53 6.96
N LEU A 80 -1.33 28.21 6.76
CA LEU A 80 -0.20 27.27 6.93
C LEU A 80 0.66 27.15 5.67
N VAL A 81 0.32 27.86 4.59
CA VAL A 81 1.12 27.91 3.36
C VAL A 81 2.21 28.96 3.54
N ASP A 82 3.16 28.66 4.42
CA ASP A 82 4.29 29.50 4.76
C ASP A 82 5.58 28.66 4.90
N PRO A 83 6.76 29.32 4.95
CA PRO A 83 8.04 28.63 5.06
C PRO A 83 8.25 27.84 6.36
N GLU A 84 7.51 28.14 7.42
CA GLU A 84 7.63 27.52 8.74
C GLU A 84 6.77 26.26 8.89
N HIS A 85 5.66 26.19 8.14
CA HIS A 85 4.66 25.13 8.20
C HIS A 85 4.68 24.27 6.91
N PHE A 86 4.00 24.69 5.83
CA PHE A 86 3.97 23.98 4.54
C PHE A 86 4.50 24.81 3.36
N VAL A 87 5.82 24.67 3.09
CA VAL A 87 6.55 25.38 2.01
C VAL A 87 5.92 25.19 0.63
N ASN A 88 5.41 23.98 0.33
CA ASN A 88 4.85 23.62 -0.98
C ASN A 88 3.31 23.66 -1.02
N GLY A 89 2.69 24.24 0.00
CA GLY A 89 1.24 24.23 0.18
C GLY A 89 0.74 23.02 0.99
N VAL A 90 -0.48 23.15 1.51
CA VAL A 90 -1.12 22.10 2.31
C VAL A 90 -1.35 20.86 1.43
N PRO A 91 -0.93 19.67 1.87
CA PRO A 91 -1.09 18.44 1.10
C PRO A 91 -2.57 18.09 0.88
N THR A 92 -2.88 17.45 -0.24
CA THR A 92 -4.22 16.92 -0.54
C THR A 92 -4.37 15.48 -0.06
N CYS A 93 -5.61 15.02 0.16
CA CYS A 93 -5.84 13.65 0.61
C CYS A 93 -5.45 12.64 -0.50
N PRO A 94 -4.54 11.71 -0.24
CA PRO A 94 -4.05 10.75 -1.24
C PRO A 94 -5.08 9.67 -1.63
N ALA A 95 -6.20 9.56 -0.91
CA ALA A 95 -7.28 8.64 -1.24
C ALA A 95 -8.19 9.14 -2.37
N GLN A 96 -8.58 10.42 -2.32
CA GLN A 96 -9.60 10.99 -3.22
C GLN A 96 -9.25 12.40 -3.74
N GLY A 97 -8.11 12.96 -3.38
CA GLY A 97 -7.60 14.25 -3.89
C GLY A 97 -8.20 15.51 -3.23
N GLY A 98 -9.05 15.37 -2.21
CA GLY A 98 -9.71 16.50 -1.55
C GLY A 98 -8.77 17.31 -0.65
N ALA A 99 -9.00 18.61 -0.58
CA ALA A 99 -8.34 19.49 0.38
C ALA A 99 -8.86 19.21 1.80
N TYR A 100 -7.94 19.24 2.77
CA TYR A 100 -8.32 19.21 4.18
C TYR A 100 -8.97 20.53 4.58
N ARG A 101 -9.83 20.47 5.60
CA ARG A 101 -10.47 21.65 6.18
C ARG A 101 -10.40 21.62 7.68
N LEU A 102 -10.38 22.79 8.31
CA LEU A 102 -10.57 22.89 9.74
C LEU A 102 -12.06 23.03 10.08
N ASN A 103 -12.57 22.18 10.96
CA ASN A 103 -13.89 22.29 11.55
C ASN A 103 -13.73 22.54 13.06
N GLY A 104 -13.88 23.79 13.47
CA GLY A 104 -13.57 24.22 14.83
C GLY A 104 -12.07 24.09 15.11
N SER A 105 -11.70 23.08 15.91
CA SER A 105 -10.31 22.77 16.29
C SER A 105 -9.75 21.52 15.59
N GLN A 106 -10.57 20.84 14.79
CA GLN A 106 -10.23 19.55 14.22
C GLN A 106 -10.08 19.61 12.70
N VAL A 107 -8.97 19.10 12.19
CA VAL A 107 -8.75 18.93 10.76
C VAL A 107 -9.57 17.74 10.28
N ILE A 108 -10.41 17.96 9.28
CA ILE A 108 -11.27 16.97 8.65
C ILE A 108 -10.88 16.80 7.19
N CYS A 109 -11.04 15.57 6.68
CA CYS A 109 -10.99 15.32 5.26
C CYS A 109 -12.43 15.07 4.78
N PRO A 110 -13.04 16.01 4.03
CA PRO A 110 -14.45 15.90 3.64
C PRO A 110 -14.75 14.67 2.78
N LEU A 111 -13.75 14.10 2.12
CA LEU A 111 -13.89 12.93 1.26
C LEU A 111 -13.62 11.59 1.97
N HIS A 112 -12.76 11.58 3.00
CA HIS A 112 -12.38 10.35 3.71
C HIS A 112 -13.30 10.06 4.91
N GLU A 113 -13.78 11.10 5.61
CA GLU A 113 -14.67 10.96 6.77
C GLU A 113 -15.98 10.24 6.41
N ALA A 114 -16.52 10.45 5.20
CA ALA A 114 -17.75 9.83 4.72
C ALA A 114 -17.66 8.31 4.52
N THR A 115 -16.46 7.74 4.41
CA THR A 115 -16.22 6.30 4.24
C THR A 115 -15.77 5.60 5.52
N ARG A 116 -15.63 6.35 6.62
CA ARG A 116 -15.27 5.83 7.94
C ARG A 116 -16.53 5.26 8.60
N GLN A 117 -16.94 4.06 8.19
CA GLN A 117 -17.90 3.27 8.97
C GLN A 117 -17.12 2.56 10.10
N PRO A 118 -17.63 2.56 11.35
CA PRO A 118 -16.90 2.06 12.53
C PRO A 118 -16.57 0.57 12.46
#